data_AF-A0A8T0QCM6-F1
#
_entry.id   AF-A0A8T0QCM6-F1
#
_cell.length_a   1.000
_cell.length_b   1.000
_cell.length_c   1.000
_cell.angle_alpha   90.00
_cell.angle_beta   90.00
_cell.angle_gamma   90.00
#
_symmetry.space_group_name_H-M   'P 1'
#
loop_
_entity.id
_entity.type
_entity.pdbx_description
1 polymer ?
#
loop_
_entity_poly.entity_id
_entity_poly.type
_entity_poly.pdbx_seq_one_letter_code
_entity_poly.pdbx_strand_id
1 'polypeptide(L)'
;MLKMLTFVDFIVTPNLSYQVFISDRLLPVPVGAPYQKLHTLIRVCAVLSEVLSKIRLAFDPSSSAQVARIQGEIISVLSAKQGKVGEAIWSAVVDISTQILKTLLDGQGSSDTQTPQGPSDIDEATKSVMIYVMFLENYHSVMEPIVSDAASLGKYVPRSGDLPPLTSLEMEMVSCLGEKLANKSEALPNQGLRFLFLLNNSSFIADQLHQNASYFPKSYKVDLAGKVEGYMERYMQVSWAPVLSCLINPTPSCFGKNYTPLPKFESEFQKMYTTQKLWKVPDPRLRNWLRRAIIDKVIPCYTRYLADGYGNTPLKFSPSNLQEMLQELFEG
;
A
#
# COMPACT_ATOMS: atom_id res chain seq x y z
N MET A 1 -32.96 26.67 -13.29
CA MET A 1 -33.03 25.20 -13.40
C MET A 1 -32.49 24.68 -14.73
N LEU A 2 -33.03 25.09 -15.88
CA LEU A 2 -32.62 24.57 -17.20
C LEU A 2 -31.10 24.66 -17.46
N LYS A 3 -30.47 25.80 -17.15
CA LYS A 3 -29.01 26.01 -17.30
C LYS A 3 -28.14 25.10 -16.41
N MET A 4 -28.66 24.72 -15.23
CA MET A 4 -27.98 23.80 -14.31
C MET A 4 -28.11 22.35 -14.80
N LEU A 5 -29.25 21.99 -15.38
CA LEU A 5 -29.48 20.66 -15.96
C LEU A 5 -28.58 20.41 -17.17
N THR A 6 -28.41 21.41 -18.05
CA THR A 6 -27.47 21.33 -19.18
C THR A 6 -26.02 21.25 -18.73
N PHE A 7 -25.66 21.87 -17.60
CA PHE A 7 -24.31 21.81 -17.04
C PHE A 7 -23.97 20.43 -16.48
N VAL A 8 -24.91 19.76 -15.79
CA VAL A 8 -24.71 18.38 -15.33
C VAL A 8 -24.54 17.43 -16.52
N ASP A 9 -25.36 17.58 -17.56
CA ASP A 9 -25.22 16.78 -18.79
C ASP A 9 -23.85 17.01 -19.45
N PHE A 10 -23.36 18.26 -19.47
CA PHE A 10 -22.04 18.60 -19.98
C PHE A 10 -20.90 17.98 -19.15
N ILE A 11 -20.97 17.98 -17.82
CA ILE A 11 -19.93 17.36 -16.98
C ILE A 11 -19.92 15.83 -17.12
N VAL A 12 -21.09 15.21 -17.30
CA VAL A 12 -21.20 13.76 -17.52
C VAL A 12 -20.61 13.35 -18.89
N THR A 13 -20.53 14.26 -19.87
CA THR A 13 -19.89 13.95 -21.16
C THR A 13 -18.37 13.73 -21.05
N PRO A 14 -17.76 12.95 -21.97
CA PRO A 14 -16.45 12.35 -21.71
C PRO A 14 -15.25 13.31 -21.60
N ASN A 15 -15.36 14.57 -22.05
CA ASN A 15 -14.23 15.42 -22.41
C ASN A 15 -14.06 16.67 -21.52
N LEU A 16 -13.69 16.51 -20.25
CA LEU A 16 -13.20 17.62 -19.43
C LEU A 16 -11.85 17.29 -18.77
N SER A 17 -10.86 18.14 -19.05
CA SER A 17 -9.56 18.16 -18.38
C SER A 17 -9.46 19.40 -17.51
N TYR A 18 -9.36 19.24 -16.19
CA TYR A 18 -9.06 20.32 -15.24
C TYR A 18 -8.17 19.80 -14.12
N GLN A 19 -7.10 20.51 -13.80
CA GLN A 19 -6.19 20.08 -12.74
C GLN A 19 -6.81 20.23 -11.35
N VAL A 20 -6.68 19.19 -10.52
CA VAL A 20 -7.14 19.15 -9.13
C VAL A 20 -6.02 18.60 -8.25
N PHE A 21 -5.77 19.26 -7.13
CA PHE A 21 -4.91 18.79 -6.06
C PHE A 21 -5.78 18.17 -4.95
N ILE A 22 -5.43 16.96 -4.50
CA ILE A 22 -6.01 16.37 -3.29
C ILE A 22 -5.28 16.95 -2.08
N SER A 23 -6.04 17.32 -1.05
CA SER A 23 -5.58 18.01 0.17
C SER A 23 -4.39 17.33 0.86
N ASP A 24 -3.62 18.13 1.59
CA ASP A 24 -2.30 17.99 2.25
C ASP A 24 -1.97 16.70 3.07
N ARG A 25 -2.68 15.59 2.94
CA ARG A 25 -2.45 14.38 3.77
C ARG A 25 -2.03 13.11 3.01
N LEU A 26 -1.99 13.15 1.68
CA LEU A 26 -1.18 12.22 0.89
C LEU A 26 -0.16 13.03 0.10
N LEU A 27 0.99 12.42 -0.20
CA LEU A 27 2.01 12.96 -1.11
C LEU A 27 1.32 13.75 -2.24
N PRO A 28 1.75 14.99 -2.56
CA PRO A 28 1.17 15.79 -3.63
C PRO A 28 1.52 15.15 -4.97
N VAL A 29 0.84 14.04 -5.28
CA VAL A 29 0.95 13.34 -6.54
C VAL A 29 -0.10 13.99 -7.44
N PRO A 30 0.30 14.62 -8.55
CA PRO A 30 -0.64 15.09 -9.56
C PRO A 30 -1.48 13.89 -10.01
N VAL A 31 -2.74 13.85 -9.60
CA VAL A 31 -3.59 12.73 -9.95
C VAL A 31 -3.97 12.90 -11.41
N GLY A 32 -3.77 11.86 -12.22
CA GLY A 32 -3.96 11.91 -13.67
C GLY A 32 -5.38 12.33 -14.06
N ALA A 33 -5.57 12.70 -15.33
CA ALA A 33 -6.85 13.15 -15.87
C ALA A 33 -8.08 12.28 -15.48
N PRO A 34 -7.99 10.94 -15.38
CA PRO A 34 -9.11 10.11 -14.92
C PRO A 34 -9.60 10.46 -13.50
N TYR A 35 -8.70 10.71 -12.55
CA TYR A 35 -9.05 11.04 -11.18
C TYR A 35 -9.61 12.45 -11.03
N GLN A 36 -9.15 13.39 -11.85
CA GLN A 36 -9.70 14.75 -11.90
C GLN A 36 -11.15 14.76 -12.36
N LYS A 37 -11.45 13.96 -13.40
CA LYS A 37 -12.81 13.76 -13.88
C LYS A 37 -13.67 13.11 -12.79
N LEU A 38 -13.19 12.03 -12.17
CA LEU A 38 -13.89 11.35 -11.08
C LEU A 38 -14.17 12.31 -9.91
N HIS A 39 -13.17 13.08 -9.47
CA HIS A 39 -13.33 14.08 -8.43
C HIS A 39 -14.40 15.13 -8.76
N THR A 40 -14.44 15.61 -10.02
CA THR A 40 -15.44 16.57 -10.47
C THR A 40 -16.84 15.96 -10.41
N LEU A 41 -17.01 14.72 -10.87
CA LEU A 41 -18.29 14.00 -10.78
C LEU A 41 -18.75 13.83 -9.34
N ILE A 42 -17.85 13.45 -8.42
CA ILE A 42 -18.14 13.33 -6.98
C ILE A 42 -18.65 14.66 -6.42
N ARG A 43 -17.98 15.78 -6.73
CA ARG A 43 -18.42 17.12 -6.27
C ARG A 43 -19.82 17.47 -6.76
N VAL A 44 -20.12 17.19 -8.03
CA VAL A 44 -21.47 17.39 -8.58
C VAL A 44 -22.48 16.51 -7.87
N CYS A 45 -22.16 15.24 -7.63
CA CYS A 45 -23.04 14.31 -6.92
C CYS A 45 -23.34 14.78 -5.49
N ALA A 46 -22.32 15.25 -4.76
CA ALA A 46 -22.46 15.78 -3.41
C ALA A 46 -23.39 17.01 -3.37
N VAL A 47 -23.20 17.96 -4.30
CA VAL A 47 -24.05 19.16 -4.40
C VAL A 47 -25.50 18.78 -4.76
N LEU A 48 -25.70 17.85 -5.70
CA LEU A 48 -27.05 17.37 -6.04
C LEU A 48 -27.73 16.72 -4.84
N SER A 49 -27.00 15.92 -4.07
CA SER A 49 -27.50 15.28 -2.84
C SER A 49 -27.92 16.31 -1.80
N GLU A 50 -27.11 17.35 -1.59
CA GLU A 50 -27.41 18.44 -0.66
C GLU A 50 -28.66 19.23 -1.09
N VAL A 51 -28.75 19.58 -2.37
CA VAL A 51 -29.88 20.33 -2.95
C VAL A 51 -31.17 19.50 -2.82
N LEU A 52 -31.12 18.21 -3.16
CA LEU A 52 -32.26 17.30 -3.00
C LEU A 52 -32.72 17.20 -1.54
N SER A 53 -31.78 17.09 -0.60
CA SER A 53 -32.09 17.07 0.84
C SER A 53 -32.79 18.36 1.28
N LYS A 54 -32.24 19.53 0.92
CA LYS A 54 -32.83 20.84 1.23
C LYS A 54 -34.23 21.00 0.64
N ILE A 55 -34.44 20.59 -0.61
CA ILE A 55 -35.76 20.67 -1.26
C ILE A 55 -36.74 19.74 -0.58
N ARG A 56 -36.34 18.52 -0.18
CA ARG A 56 -37.22 17.60 0.56
C ARG A 56 -37.61 18.15 1.93
N LEU A 57 -36.67 18.78 2.64
CA LEU A 57 -36.89 19.37 3.96
C LEU A 57 -37.70 20.67 3.93
N ALA A 58 -37.63 21.43 2.84
CA ALA A 58 -38.41 22.66 2.68
C ALA A 58 -39.92 22.41 2.49
N PHE A 59 -40.38 21.16 2.47
CA PHE A 59 -41.79 20.83 2.36
C PHE A 59 -42.53 21.09 3.67
N ASP A 60 -43.57 21.92 3.59
CA ASP A 60 -44.61 22.02 4.60
C ASP A 60 -45.81 21.18 4.14
N PRO A 61 -46.28 20.19 4.94
CA PRO A 61 -47.49 19.41 4.67
C PRO A 61 -48.76 20.24 4.45
N SER A 62 -48.76 21.51 4.87
CA SER A 62 -49.86 22.46 4.67
C SER A 62 -49.80 23.25 3.34
N SER A 63 -48.79 22.99 2.50
CA SER A 63 -48.62 23.67 1.20
C SER A 63 -49.69 23.29 0.17
N SER A 64 -49.95 24.18 -0.80
CA SER A 64 -50.98 23.96 -1.81
C SER A 64 -50.64 22.78 -2.74
N ALA A 65 -51.66 22.10 -3.28
CA ALA A 65 -51.49 20.98 -4.20
C ALA A 65 -50.62 21.32 -5.43
N GLN A 66 -50.65 22.58 -5.88
CA GLN A 66 -49.81 23.05 -6.98
C GLN A 66 -48.33 23.13 -6.58
N VAL A 67 -48.04 23.60 -5.37
CA VAL A 67 -46.66 23.65 -4.83
C VAL A 67 -46.11 22.24 -4.65
N ALA A 68 -46.92 21.32 -4.09
CA ALA A 68 -46.54 19.92 -3.94
C ALA A 68 -46.22 19.25 -5.29
N ARG A 69 -47.02 19.53 -6.33
CA ARG A 69 -46.77 19.01 -7.69
C ARG A 69 -45.46 19.52 -8.27
N ILE A 70 -45.23 20.85 -8.24
CA ILE A 70 -44.00 21.46 -8.78
C ILE A 70 -42.77 20.91 -8.05
N GLN A 71 -42.85 20.76 -6.72
CA GLN A 71 -41.76 20.20 -5.94
C GLN A 71 -41.48 18.73 -6.28
N GLY A 72 -42.52 17.91 -6.45
CA GLY A 72 -42.38 16.53 -6.89
C GLY A 72 -41.69 16.42 -8.26
N GLU A 73 -42.07 17.28 -9.21
CA GLU A 73 -41.43 17.37 -10.52
C GLU A 73 -39.94 17.75 -10.41
N ILE A 74 -39.59 18.72 -9.56
CA ILE A 74 -38.19 19.12 -9.30
C ILE A 74 -37.39 17.97 -8.68
N ILE A 75 -37.93 17.32 -7.64
CA ILE A 75 -37.27 16.19 -6.97
C ILE A 75 -37.04 15.05 -7.96
N SER A 76 -38.03 14.73 -8.80
CA SER A 76 -37.91 13.70 -9.83
C SER A 76 -36.79 14.01 -10.82
N VAL A 77 -36.76 15.23 -11.36
CA VAL A 77 -35.72 15.66 -12.32
C VAL A 77 -34.33 15.63 -11.69
N LEU A 78 -34.17 16.15 -10.46
CA LEU A 78 -32.88 16.17 -9.78
C LEU A 78 -32.42 14.77 -9.40
N SER A 79 -33.32 13.88 -8.97
CA SER A 79 -33.00 12.48 -8.66
C SER A 79 -32.55 11.73 -9.92
N ALA A 80 -33.20 11.97 -11.07
CA ALA A 80 -32.78 11.40 -12.34
C ALA A 80 -31.38 11.88 -12.76
N LYS A 81 -31.04 13.15 -12.52
CA LYS A 81 -29.67 13.65 -12.75
C LYS A 81 -28.66 13.06 -11.79
N GLN A 82 -29.01 12.91 -10.51
CA GLN A 82 -28.16 12.28 -9.52
C GLN A 82 -27.84 10.83 -9.91
N GLY A 83 -28.84 10.06 -10.36
CA GLY A 83 -28.63 8.71 -10.88
C GLY A 83 -27.66 8.67 -12.05
N LYS A 84 -27.81 9.56 -13.05
CA LYS A 84 -26.88 9.66 -14.19
C LYS A 84 -25.45 9.99 -13.76
N VAL A 85 -25.27 10.89 -12.80
CA VAL A 85 -23.94 11.21 -12.25
C VAL A 85 -23.38 10.00 -11.50
N GLY A 86 -24.20 9.30 -10.72
CA GLY A 86 -23.82 8.07 -10.02
C GLY A 86 -23.33 6.98 -10.98
N GLU A 87 -24.04 6.75 -12.09
CA GLU A 87 -23.61 5.82 -13.13
C GLU A 87 -22.28 6.22 -13.78
N ALA A 88 -22.08 7.52 -14.02
CA ALA A 88 -20.82 8.03 -14.56
C ALA A 88 -19.65 7.88 -13.57
N ILE A 89 -19.89 8.10 -12.27
CA ILE A 89 -18.91 7.83 -11.21
C ILE A 89 -18.57 6.35 -11.19
N TRP A 90 -19.57 5.46 -11.16
CA TRP A 90 -19.35 4.01 -11.16
C TRP A 90 -18.54 3.55 -12.39
N SER A 91 -18.89 4.05 -13.59
CA SER A 91 -18.12 3.77 -14.80
C SER A 91 -16.66 4.19 -14.65
N ALA A 92 -16.39 5.39 -14.14
CA ALA A 92 -15.03 5.86 -13.94
C ALA A 92 -14.26 5.07 -12.87
N VAL A 93 -14.94 4.61 -11.80
CA VAL A 93 -14.38 3.71 -10.78
C VAL A 93 -13.96 2.38 -11.41
N VAL A 94 -14.81 1.80 -12.25
CA VAL A 94 -14.52 0.55 -12.98
C VAL A 94 -13.37 0.74 -13.98
N ASP A 95 -13.38 1.84 -14.75
CA ASP A 95 -12.34 2.14 -15.74
C ASP A 95 -10.96 2.26 -15.08
N ILE A 96 -10.87 3.04 -14.00
CA ILE A 96 -9.61 3.22 -13.25
C ILE A 96 -9.18 1.90 -12.61
N SER A 97 -10.09 1.16 -11.97
CA SER A 97 -9.79 -0.15 -11.37
C SER A 97 -9.24 -1.12 -12.42
N THR A 98 -9.88 -1.18 -13.58
CA THR A 98 -9.49 -2.06 -14.69
C THR A 98 -8.12 -1.66 -15.24
N GLN A 99 -7.83 -0.36 -15.38
CA GLN A 99 -6.52 0.12 -15.83
C GLN A 99 -5.40 -0.24 -14.84
N ILE A 100 -5.66 -0.08 -13.54
CA ILE A 100 -4.71 -0.48 -12.48
C ILE A 100 -4.52 -1.99 -12.51
N LEU A 101 -5.60 -2.78 -12.50
CA LEU A 101 -5.54 -4.25 -12.54
C LEU A 101 -4.86 -4.77 -13.80
N LYS A 102 -5.08 -4.14 -14.96
CA LYS A 102 -4.35 -4.49 -16.18
C LYS A 102 -2.85 -4.28 -16.02
N THR A 103 -2.44 -3.15 -15.43
CA THR A 103 -1.03 -2.90 -15.11
C THR A 103 -0.47 -3.92 -14.11
N LEU A 104 -1.32 -4.43 -13.20
CA LEU A 104 -0.97 -5.53 -12.31
C LEU A 104 -0.89 -6.88 -13.03
N LEU A 105 -1.64 -7.13 -14.09
CA LEU A 105 -1.65 -8.42 -14.79
C LEU A 105 -0.64 -8.51 -15.92
N ASP A 106 -0.38 -7.41 -16.62
CA ASP A 106 0.62 -7.33 -17.68
C ASP A 106 1.99 -7.57 -17.03
N GLY A 107 2.50 -8.80 -17.20
CA GLY A 107 3.74 -9.31 -16.63
C GLY A 107 5.01 -8.67 -17.19
N GLN A 108 4.88 -7.52 -17.85
CA GLN A 108 5.96 -6.79 -18.46
C GLN A 108 6.22 -5.58 -17.58
N GLY A 109 7.16 -5.75 -16.64
CA GLY A 109 7.82 -4.59 -16.06
C GLY A 109 8.26 -3.71 -17.23
N SER A 110 7.88 -2.44 -17.19
CA SER A 110 8.63 -1.41 -17.89
C SER A 110 10.08 -1.58 -17.44
N SER A 111 10.83 -2.29 -18.26
CA SER A 111 12.27 -2.18 -18.33
C SER A 111 12.51 -0.77 -18.85
N ASP A 112 12.51 0.21 -17.96
CA ASP A 112 13.16 1.51 -18.17
C ASP A 112 13.10 2.30 -16.86
N THR A 113 13.93 1.85 -15.92
CA THR A 113 14.87 2.67 -15.15
C THR A 113 15.52 1.73 -14.15
N GLN A 114 16.70 1.20 -14.51
CA GLN A 114 17.68 0.91 -13.47
C GLN A 114 18.03 2.26 -12.84
N THR A 115 17.21 2.72 -11.90
CA THR A 115 17.69 3.67 -10.90
C THR A 115 18.82 2.97 -10.13
N PRO A 116 19.87 3.71 -9.72
CA PRO A 116 20.95 3.15 -8.91
C PRO A 116 20.48 2.54 -7.57
N GLN A 117 19.24 2.82 -7.16
CA GLN A 117 18.60 2.37 -5.94
C GLN A 117 17.83 1.08 -6.21
N GLY A 118 18.30 -0.03 -5.64
CA GLY A 118 17.95 -1.39 -6.05
C GLY A 118 16.47 -1.82 -5.88
N PRO A 119 16.17 -3.09 -6.24
CA PRO A 119 14.81 -3.67 -6.31
C PRO A 119 14.10 -3.85 -4.95
N SER A 120 14.61 -3.25 -3.87
CA SER A 120 13.98 -3.26 -2.54
C SER A 120 13.07 -2.05 -2.30
N ASP A 121 13.04 -1.03 -3.14
CA ASP A 121 12.16 0.15 -2.97
C ASP A 121 10.66 -0.20 -3.02
N ILE A 122 9.80 0.75 -2.66
CA ILE A 122 8.34 0.61 -2.77
C ILE A 122 7.97 0.51 -4.25
N ASP A 123 7.25 -0.56 -4.60
CA ASP A 123 6.83 -0.85 -5.96
C ASP A 123 5.85 0.21 -6.48
N GLU A 124 5.94 0.54 -7.77
CA GLU A 124 5.04 1.51 -8.38
C GLU A 124 3.58 1.01 -8.43
N ALA A 125 3.38 -0.31 -8.53
CA ALA A 125 2.08 -0.93 -8.36
C ALA A 125 1.50 -0.67 -6.96
N THR A 126 2.35 -0.77 -5.93
CA THR A 126 1.96 -0.48 -4.54
C THR A 126 1.51 0.97 -4.41
N LYS A 127 2.29 1.93 -4.92
CA LYS A 127 1.91 3.34 -4.88
C LYS A 127 0.60 3.59 -5.63
N SER A 128 0.46 3.04 -6.82
CA SER A 128 -0.72 3.24 -7.68
C SER A 128 -2.01 2.73 -7.03
N VAL A 129 -1.98 1.50 -6.50
CA VAL A 129 -3.13 0.90 -5.81
C VAL A 129 -3.45 1.66 -4.52
N MET A 130 -2.43 2.03 -3.74
CA MET A 130 -2.69 2.77 -2.49
C MET A 130 -3.21 4.19 -2.75
N ILE A 131 -2.75 4.88 -3.79
CA ILE A 131 -3.34 6.16 -4.20
C ILE A 131 -4.83 5.99 -4.51
N TYR A 132 -5.18 4.93 -5.26
CA TYR A 132 -6.57 4.65 -5.60
C TYR A 132 -7.43 4.33 -4.39
N VAL A 133 -6.98 3.42 -3.52
CA VAL A 133 -7.71 3.04 -2.30
C VAL A 133 -7.87 4.26 -1.37
N MET A 134 -6.81 5.06 -1.20
CA MET A 134 -6.90 6.27 -0.37
C MET A 134 -7.81 7.33 -0.99
N PHE A 135 -7.89 7.39 -2.32
CA PHE A 135 -8.85 8.26 -3.01
C PHE A 135 -10.29 7.86 -2.67
N LEU A 136 -10.61 6.56 -2.76
CA LEU A 136 -11.95 6.05 -2.46
C LEU A 136 -12.33 6.27 -0.99
N GLU A 137 -11.43 5.97 -0.06
CA GLU A 137 -11.59 6.23 1.38
C GLU A 137 -11.90 7.70 1.68
N ASN A 138 -11.20 8.64 1.02
CA ASN A 138 -11.44 10.08 1.19
C ASN A 138 -12.83 10.54 0.73
N TYR A 139 -13.45 9.81 -0.20
CA TYR A 139 -14.80 10.09 -0.70
C TYR A 139 -15.82 9.01 -0.31
N HIS A 140 -15.53 8.25 0.76
CA HIS A 140 -16.34 7.09 1.16
C HIS A 140 -17.84 7.42 1.26
N SER A 141 -18.22 8.56 1.85
CA SER A 141 -19.62 8.95 2.02
C SER A 141 -20.41 9.11 0.71
N VAL A 142 -19.72 9.47 -0.38
CA VAL A 142 -20.34 9.60 -1.71
C VAL A 142 -20.19 8.30 -2.50
N MET A 143 -19.07 7.59 -2.33
CA MET A 143 -18.78 6.37 -3.07
C MET A 143 -19.59 5.18 -2.59
N GLU A 144 -19.76 5.01 -1.28
CA GLU A 144 -20.40 3.83 -0.70
C GLU A 144 -21.84 3.62 -1.23
N PRO A 145 -22.73 4.64 -1.27
CA PRO A 145 -24.06 4.47 -1.86
C PRO A 145 -24.00 4.08 -3.34
N ILE A 146 -23.05 4.62 -4.11
CA ILE A 146 -22.91 4.35 -5.55
C ILE A 146 -22.47 2.90 -5.80
N VAL A 147 -21.49 2.41 -5.01
CA VAL A 147 -21.03 1.02 -5.12
C VAL A 147 -22.09 0.04 -4.59
N SER A 148 -22.81 0.41 -3.52
CA SER A 148 -23.97 -0.33 -3.02
C SER A 148 -25.09 -0.45 -4.06
N ASP A 149 -25.42 0.65 -4.76
CA ASP A 149 -26.38 0.63 -5.86
C ASP A 149 -25.91 -0.30 -6.99
N ALA A 150 -24.62 -0.22 -7.37
CA ALA A 150 -24.04 -1.11 -8.36
C ALA A 150 -24.11 -2.59 -7.94
N ALA A 151 -23.89 -2.89 -6.66
CA ALA A 151 -24.02 -4.24 -6.11
C ALA A 151 -25.46 -4.74 -6.15
N SER A 152 -26.43 -3.90 -5.74
CA SER A 152 -27.86 -4.24 -5.76
C SER A 152 -28.39 -4.51 -7.17
N LEU A 153 -27.83 -3.84 -8.18
CA LEU A 153 -28.15 -4.02 -9.60
C LEU A 153 -27.38 -5.19 -10.24
N GLY A 154 -26.53 -5.90 -9.49
CA GLY A 154 -25.70 -6.99 -10.00
C GLY A 154 -24.59 -6.53 -10.95
N LYS A 155 -24.28 -5.23 -11.03
CA LYS A 155 -23.18 -4.67 -11.82
C LYS A 155 -21.81 -4.93 -11.16
N TYR A 156 -21.81 -5.17 -9.85
CA TYR A 156 -20.66 -5.56 -9.04
C TYR A 156 -21.07 -6.67 -8.08
N VAL A 157 -20.21 -7.64 -7.85
CA VAL A 157 -20.44 -8.72 -6.88
C VAL A 157 -19.31 -8.66 -5.86
N PRO A 158 -19.54 -8.10 -4.66
CA PRO A 158 -18.55 -8.06 -3.59
C PRO A 158 -18.05 -9.47 -3.25
N ARG A 159 -16.73 -9.66 -3.14
CA ARG A 159 -16.18 -10.94 -2.67
C ARG A 159 -16.47 -11.19 -1.19
N SER A 160 -16.58 -10.12 -0.39
CA SER A 160 -16.94 -10.21 1.01
C SER A 160 -18.37 -9.69 1.22
N GLY A 161 -19.32 -10.62 1.37
CA GLY A 161 -20.74 -10.28 1.54
C GLY A 161 -21.08 -9.63 2.90
N ASP A 162 -20.19 -9.75 3.88
CA ASP A 162 -20.38 -9.20 5.23
C ASP A 162 -19.89 -7.74 5.37
N LEU A 163 -19.23 -7.20 4.34
CA LEU A 163 -18.65 -5.86 4.35
C LEU A 163 -19.42 -4.92 3.42
N PRO A 164 -19.37 -3.60 3.67
CA PRO A 164 -19.83 -2.62 2.70
C PRO A 164 -19.18 -2.87 1.33
N PRO A 165 -19.96 -2.81 0.24
CA PRO A 165 -19.45 -3.05 -1.11
C PRO A 165 -18.20 -2.24 -1.48
N LEU A 166 -18.08 -0.97 -1.05
CA LEU A 166 -16.86 -0.19 -1.32
C LEU A 166 -15.64 -0.77 -0.60
N THR A 167 -15.80 -1.13 0.68
CA THR A 167 -14.73 -1.74 1.46
C THR A 167 -14.30 -3.09 0.87
N SER A 168 -15.25 -3.89 0.37
CA SER A 168 -14.92 -5.12 -0.37
C SER A 168 -14.08 -4.80 -1.61
N LEU A 169 -14.46 -3.82 -2.42
CA LEU A 169 -13.74 -3.42 -3.62
C LEU A 169 -12.30 -2.99 -3.30
N GLU A 170 -12.13 -2.15 -2.27
CA GLU A 170 -10.82 -1.68 -1.82
C GLU A 170 -9.93 -2.83 -1.32
N MET A 171 -10.49 -3.73 -0.52
CA MET A 171 -9.79 -4.93 -0.05
C MET A 171 -9.40 -5.88 -1.18
N GLU A 172 -10.25 -6.03 -2.19
CA GLU A 172 -9.95 -6.79 -3.40
C GLU A 172 -8.76 -6.19 -4.16
N MET A 173 -8.71 -4.87 -4.31
CA MET A 173 -7.58 -4.17 -4.94
C MET A 173 -6.27 -4.39 -4.18
N VAL A 174 -6.29 -4.28 -2.85
CA VAL A 174 -5.11 -4.55 -2.01
C VAL A 174 -4.70 -6.03 -2.07
N SER A 175 -5.67 -6.95 -2.16
CA SER A 175 -5.40 -8.39 -2.28
C SER A 175 -4.73 -8.73 -3.62
N CYS A 176 -5.25 -8.20 -4.73
CA CYS A 176 -4.64 -8.34 -6.07
C CYS A 176 -3.21 -7.78 -6.11
N LEU A 177 -2.97 -6.64 -5.45
CA LEU A 177 -1.62 -6.11 -5.28
C LEU A 177 -0.72 -7.10 -4.52
N GLY A 178 -1.21 -7.65 -3.41
CA GLY A 178 -0.48 -8.63 -2.60
C GLY A 178 -0.02 -9.84 -3.40
N GLU A 179 -0.87 -10.38 -4.28
CA GLU A 179 -0.53 -11.48 -5.19
C GLU A 179 0.52 -11.07 -6.22
N LYS A 180 0.37 -9.89 -6.86
CA LYS A 180 1.35 -9.36 -7.81
C LYS A 180 2.72 -9.17 -7.17
N LEU A 181 2.78 -8.63 -5.95
CA LEU A 181 4.03 -8.45 -5.21
C LEU A 181 4.67 -9.80 -4.86
N ALA A 182 3.87 -10.78 -4.43
CA ALA A 182 4.36 -12.13 -4.18
C ALA A 182 5.00 -12.73 -5.45
N ASN A 183 4.30 -12.66 -6.58
CA ASN A 183 4.80 -13.14 -7.88
C ASN A 183 6.08 -12.42 -8.32
N LYS A 184 6.13 -11.09 -8.19
CA LYS A 184 7.33 -10.30 -8.52
C LYS A 184 8.52 -10.66 -7.62
N SER A 185 8.24 -10.97 -6.35
CA SER A 185 9.27 -11.31 -5.37
C SER A 185 9.98 -12.64 -5.67
N GLU A 186 9.32 -13.57 -6.39
CA GLU A 186 9.92 -14.85 -6.82
C GLU A 186 11.01 -14.67 -7.88
N ALA A 187 10.95 -13.59 -8.66
CA ALA A 187 11.97 -13.27 -9.67
C ALA A 187 13.24 -12.63 -9.07
N LEU A 188 13.25 -12.32 -7.77
CA LEU A 188 14.40 -11.70 -7.12
C LEU A 188 15.49 -12.74 -6.83
N PRO A 189 16.77 -12.42 -7.12
CA PRO A 189 17.85 -13.39 -7.14
C PRO A 189 18.26 -13.92 -5.75
N ASN A 190 17.89 -13.23 -4.68
CA ASN A 190 18.26 -13.56 -3.30
C ASN A 190 17.02 -13.59 -2.41
N GLN A 191 16.86 -14.65 -1.61
CA GLN A 191 15.77 -14.79 -0.64
C GLN A 191 15.68 -13.62 0.36
N GLY A 192 16.82 -13.10 0.82
CA GLY A 192 16.85 -11.93 1.71
C GLY A 192 16.27 -10.69 1.04
N LEU A 193 16.64 -10.45 -0.22
CA LEU A 193 16.13 -9.33 -1.02
C LEU A 193 14.62 -9.50 -1.31
N ARG A 194 14.19 -10.73 -1.57
CA ARG A 194 12.77 -11.07 -1.73
C ARG A 194 11.94 -10.69 -0.50
N PHE A 195 12.36 -11.11 0.70
CA PHE A 195 11.61 -10.78 1.91
C PHE A 195 11.72 -9.31 2.28
N LEU A 196 12.86 -8.65 1.99
CA LEU A 196 12.99 -7.21 2.20
C LEU A 196 12.05 -6.41 1.27
N PHE A 197 11.93 -6.80 0.00
CA PHE A 197 10.96 -6.21 -0.93
C PHE A 197 9.52 -6.35 -0.44
N LEU A 198 9.13 -7.57 -0.03
CA LEU A 198 7.80 -7.83 0.52
C LEU A 198 7.55 -7.05 1.82
N LEU A 199 8.56 -6.94 2.68
CA LEU A 199 8.50 -6.19 3.92
C LEU A 199 8.28 -4.69 3.68
N ASN A 200 9.09 -4.08 2.80
CA ASN A 200 8.97 -2.66 2.47
C ASN A 200 7.59 -2.31 1.91
N ASN A 201 7.09 -3.12 0.95
CA ASN A 201 5.78 -2.88 0.36
C ASN A 201 4.63 -3.14 1.34
N SER A 202 4.68 -4.24 2.12
CA SER A 202 3.61 -4.57 3.07
C SER A 202 3.56 -3.59 4.23
N SER A 203 4.72 -3.12 4.72
CA SER A 203 4.78 -2.10 5.77
C SER A 203 4.20 -0.77 5.27
N PHE A 204 4.50 -0.37 4.03
CA PHE A 204 3.91 0.82 3.43
C PHE A 204 2.39 0.73 3.35
N ILE A 205 1.85 -0.40 2.86
CA ILE A 205 0.40 -0.63 2.81
C ILE A 205 -0.20 -0.58 4.22
N ALA A 206 0.42 -1.26 5.19
CA ALA A 206 -0.04 -1.30 6.57
C ALA A 206 -0.09 0.10 7.19
N ASP A 207 0.94 0.91 6.97
CA ASP A 207 1.02 2.29 7.46
C ASP A 207 -0.09 3.17 6.86
N GLN A 208 -0.30 3.10 5.55
CA GLN A 208 -1.35 3.86 4.86
C GLN A 208 -2.74 3.47 5.39
N LEU A 209 -3.02 2.17 5.48
CA LEU A 209 -4.32 1.69 5.99
C LEU A 209 -4.52 2.00 7.48
N HIS A 210 -3.46 1.95 8.27
CA HIS A 210 -3.54 2.27 9.70
C HIS A 210 -3.87 3.75 9.93
N GLN A 211 -3.21 4.64 9.19
CA GLN A 211 -3.32 6.10 9.39
C GLN A 211 -4.57 6.70 8.73
N ASN A 212 -4.95 6.21 7.55
CA ASN A 212 -5.88 6.92 6.67
C ASN A 212 -7.17 6.16 6.36
N ALA A 213 -7.19 4.83 6.46
CA ALA A 213 -8.35 4.02 6.03
C ALA A 213 -9.29 3.70 7.19
N SER A 214 -10.28 4.55 7.47
CA SER A 214 -11.13 4.38 8.66
C SER A 214 -12.14 3.25 8.54
N TYR A 215 -12.56 2.93 7.31
CA TYR A 215 -13.60 1.93 7.04
C TYR A 215 -13.06 0.51 6.90
N PHE A 216 -11.74 0.36 6.71
CA PHE A 216 -11.09 -0.96 6.70
C PHE A 216 -11.29 -1.71 8.04
N PRO A 217 -11.68 -3.01 7.99
CA PRO A 217 -11.85 -3.81 9.19
C PRO A 217 -10.58 -3.86 10.05
N LYS A 218 -10.75 -3.76 11.38
CA LYS A 218 -9.64 -3.87 12.32
C LYS A 218 -8.91 -5.21 12.21
N SER A 219 -9.65 -6.30 11.98
CA SER A 219 -9.10 -7.64 11.76
C SER A 219 -8.12 -7.66 10.59
N TYR A 220 -8.50 -7.08 9.45
CA TYR A 220 -7.64 -7.00 8.27
C TYR A 220 -6.34 -6.23 8.55
N LYS A 221 -6.41 -5.12 9.29
CA LYS A 221 -5.21 -4.35 9.68
C LYS A 221 -4.28 -5.16 10.58
N VAL A 222 -4.85 -5.95 11.51
CA VAL A 222 -4.09 -6.85 12.39
C VAL A 222 -3.43 -7.96 11.58
N ASP A 223 -4.15 -8.59 10.66
CA ASP A 223 -3.61 -9.65 9.80
C ASP A 223 -2.45 -9.13 8.93
N LEU A 224 -2.60 -7.92 8.39
CA LEU A 224 -1.55 -7.28 7.60
C LEU A 224 -0.32 -6.94 8.45
N ALA A 225 -0.50 -6.47 9.69
CA ALA A 225 0.61 -6.25 10.63
C ALA A 225 1.34 -7.56 10.96
N GLY A 226 0.60 -8.65 11.22
CA GLY A 226 1.19 -9.98 11.43
C GLY A 226 1.97 -10.47 10.19
N LYS A 227 1.50 -10.14 8.98
CA LYS A 227 2.21 -10.46 7.73
C LYS A 227 3.53 -9.67 7.61
N VAL A 228 3.56 -8.40 8.01
CA VAL A 228 4.78 -7.58 8.08
C VAL A 228 5.78 -8.20 9.05
N GLU A 229 5.34 -8.60 10.24
CA GLU A 229 6.20 -9.29 11.22
C GLU A 229 6.72 -10.62 10.68
N GLY A 230 5.88 -11.41 10.02
CA GLY A 230 6.30 -12.67 9.40
C GLY A 230 7.34 -12.49 8.29
N TYR A 231 7.26 -11.42 7.49
CA TYR A 231 8.30 -11.11 6.51
C TYR A 231 9.62 -10.66 7.16
N MET A 232 9.54 -9.91 8.25
CA MET A 232 10.70 -9.54 9.05
C MET A 232 11.42 -10.78 9.61
N GLU A 233 10.67 -11.72 10.19
CA GLU A 233 11.23 -12.98 10.71
C GLU A 233 11.90 -13.81 9.61
N ARG A 234 11.23 -14.00 8.47
CA ARG A 234 11.80 -14.74 7.33
C ARG A 234 13.04 -14.07 6.77
N TYR A 235 13.03 -12.74 6.67
CA TYR A 235 14.21 -11.98 6.26
C TYR A 235 15.40 -12.25 7.21
N MET A 236 15.18 -12.20 8.52
CA MET A 236 16.20 -12.51 9.52
C MET A 236 16.70 -13.95 9.38
N GLN A 237 15.79 -14.90 9.17
CA GLN A 237 16.11 -16.32 9.02
C GLN A 237 16.98 -16.60 7.79
N VAL A 238 16.65 -16.04 6.62
CA VAL A 238 17.39 -16.33 5.39
C VAL A 238 18.67 -15.49 5.24
N SER A 239 18.71 -14.31 5.86
CA SER A 239 19.86 -13.40 5.71
C SER A 239 20.86 -13.51 6.85
N TRP A 240 20.40 -13.45 8.10
CA TRP A 240 21.29 -13.30 9.26
C TRP A 240 21.52 -14.59 10.05
N ALA A 241 20.57 -15.54 10.04
CA ALA A 241 20.79 -16.83 10.69
C ALA A 241 22.01 -17.61 10.15
N PRO A 242 22.30 -17.64 8.83
CA PRO A 242 23.51 -18.27 8.31
C PRO A 242 24.81 -17.61 8.82
N VAL A 243 24.83 -16.28 8.90
CA VAL A 243 25.97 -15.52 9.45
C VAL A 243 26.19 -15.89 10.92
N LEU A 244 25.13 -15.87 11.72
CA LEU A 244 25.18 -16.23 13.15
C LEU A 244 25.54 -17.71 13.36
N SER A 245 25.10 -18.60 12.46
CA SER A 245 25.40 -20.04 12.56
C SER A 245 26.90 -20.33 12.55
N CYS A 246 27.71 -19.45 11.94
CA CYS A 246 29.15 -19.57 11.93
C CYS A 246 29.72 -19.60 13.35
N LEU A 247 29.14 -18.87 14.31
CA LEU A 247 29.58 -18.82 15.70
C LEU A 247 28.86 -19.83 16.60
N ILE A 248 27.58 -20.10 16.35
CA ILE A 248 26.72 -20.92 17.22
C ILE A 248 26.92 -22.42 16.97
N ASN A 249 26.98 -22.83 15.70
CA ASN A 249 27.03 -24.24 15.29
C ASN A 249 28.19 -24.44 14.30
N PRO A 250 29.45 -24.32 14.74
CA PRO A 250 30.58 -24.48 13.85
C PRO A 250 30.58 -25.89 13.25
N THR A 251 30.50 -25.97 11.93
CA THR A 251 30.54 -27.26 11.22
C THR A 251 31.90 -27.92 11.46
N PRO A 252 31.97 -29.15 12.00
CA PRO A 252 33.24 -29.84 12.16
C PRO A 252 33.85 -30.08 10.77
N SER A 253 35.01 -29.49 10.51
CA SER A 253 35.76 -29.73 9.28
C SER A 253 36.30 -31.18 9.27
N CYS A 254 36.10 -31.89 8.15
CA CYS A 254 36.68 -33.23 7.92
C CYS A 254 38.23 -33.20 7.79
N PHE A 255 38.84 -32.02 7.69
CA PHE A 255 40.29 -31.82 7.65
C PHE A 255 40.75 -31.16 8.95
N GLY A 256 41.63 -31.86 9.68
CA GLY A 256 41.88 -31.66 11.11
C GLY A 256 42.59 -30.37 11.51
N LYS A 257 42.50 -30.12 12.83
CA LYS A 257 43.25 -29.19 13.71
C LYS A 257 43.39 -27.74 13.16
N ASN A 258 42.65 -26.82 13.80
CA ASN A 258 42.65 -25.35 13.62
C ASN A 258 41.42 -24.74 12.91
N TYR A 259 40.24 -25.33 13.02
CA TYR A 259 39.01 -24.62 12.63
C TYR A 259 38.64 -23.60 13.71
N THR A 260 38.96 -22.33 13.48
CA THR A 260 38.39 -21.22 14.26
C THR A 260 37.10 -20.74 13.57
N PRO A 261 35.97 -20.68 14.27
CA PRO A 261 34.69 -20.20 13.71
C PRO A 261 34.73 -18.72 13.26
N LEU A 262 35.62 -17.93 13.85
CA LEU A 262 35.70 -16.48 13.72
C LEU A 262 36.01 -15.98 12.29
N PRO A 263 37.06 -16.43 11.56
CA PRO A 263 37.33 -15.96 10.21
C PRO A 263 36.17 -16.19 9.23
N LYS A 264 35.43 -17.30 9.40
CA LYS A 264 34.24 -17.59 8.58
C LYS A 264 33.12 -16.59 8.88
N PHE A 265 32.84 -16.34 10.16
CA PHE A 265 31.87 -15.31 10.57
C PHE A 265 32.25 -13.93 10.00
N GLU A 266 33.50 -13.50 10.16
CA GLU A 266 33.95 -12.18 9.70
C GLU A 266 33.85 -12.04 8.18
N SER A 267 34.10 -13.11 7.42
CA SER A 267 33.94 -13.14 5.97
C SER A 267 32.47 -13.04 5.55
N GLU A 268 31.59 -13.87 6.14
CA GLU A 268 30.15 -13.86 5.82
C GLU A 268 29.48 -12.56 6.29
N PHE A 269 29.86 -12.02 7.45
CA PHE A 269 29.41 -10.72 7.93
C PHE A 269 29.81 -9.61 6.96
N GLN A 270 31.08 -9.54 6.54
CA GLN A 270 31.54 -8.51 5.62
C GLN A 270 30.77 -8.56 4.29
N LYS A 271 30.58 -9.76 3.74
CA LYS A 271 29.81 -9.97 2.51
C LYS A 271 28.36 -9.54 2.65
N MET A 272 27.73 -9.87 3.78
CA MET A 272 26.35 -9.48 4.07
C MET A 272 26.23 -7.95 4.19
N TYR A 273 27.11 -7.34 4.99
CA TYR A 273 27.16 -5.90 5.19
C TYR A 273 27.36 -5.13 3.88
N THR A 274 28.37 -5.50 3.07
CA THR A 274 28.63 -4.79 1.80
C THR A 274 27.46 -4.91 0.83
N THR A 275 26.77 -6.04 0.83
CA THR A 275 25.57 -6.24 0.00
C THR A 275 24.40 -5.42 0.49
N GLN A 276 24.07 -5.52 1.78
CA GLN A 276 22.85 -4.92 2.33
C GLN A 276 22.96 -3.42 2.61
N LYS A 277 24.17 -2.86 2.71
CA LYS A 277 24.39 -1.42 2.75
C LYS A 277 23.89 -0.73 1.47
N LEU A 278 23.90 -1.44 0.33
CA LEU A 278 23.40 -0.95 -0.96
C LEU A 278 21.89 -1.20 -1.16
N TRP A 279 21.24 -1.92 -0.26
CA TRP A 279 19.79 -2.08 -0.32
C TRP A 279 19.12 -0.86 0.27
N LYS A 280 17.88 -0.60 -0.12
CA LYS A 280 17.11 0.55 0.34
C LYS A 280 15.91 0.11 1.16
N VAL A 281 15.74 0.71 2.34
CA VAL A 281 14.51 0.65 3.13
C VAL A 281 13.99 2.09 3.26
N PRO A 282 12.97 2.48 2.46
CA PRO A 282 12.55 3.88 2.36
C PRO A 282 11.97 4.46 3.65
N ASP A 283 11.23 3.67 4.43
CA ASP A 283 10.67 4.13 5.70
C ASP A 283 11.74 4.10 6.81
N PRO A 284 12.10 5.26 7.40
CA PRO A 284 13.08 5.33 8.47
C PRO A 284 12.68 4.52 9.71
N ARG A 285 11.38 4.38 10.01
CA ARG A 285 10.90 3.62 11.17
C ARG A 285 11.14 2.13 10.98
N LEU A 286 10.71 1.59 9.84
CA LEU A 286 10.99 0.22 9.42
C LEU A 286 12.50 -0.06 9.37
N ARG A 287 13.28 0.86 8.78
CA ARG A 287 14.74 0.73 8.71
C ARG A 287 15.39 0.64 10.08
N ASN A 288 14.99 1.51 11.02
CA ASN A 288 15.49 1.49 12.38
C ASN A 288 15.05 0.25 13.15
N TRP A 289 13.88 -0.31 12.85
CA TRP A 289 13.42 -1.56 13.43
C TRP A 289 14.24 -2.76 12.92
N LEU A 290 14.49 -2.83 11.62
CA LEU A 290 15.38 -3.82 10.98
C LEU A 290 16.78 -3.80 11.60
N ARG A 291 17.42 -2.62 11.66
CA ARG A 291 18.76 -2.46 12.25
C ARG A 291 18.81 -2.92 13.69
N ARG A 292 17.83 -2.54 14.51
CA ARG A 292 17.73 -2.97 15.91
C ARG A 292 17.63 -4.49 16.01
N ALA A 293 16.72 -5.12 15.27
CA ALA A 293 16.57 -6.58 15.29
C ALA A 293 17.84 -7.33 14.87
N ILE A 294 18.61 -6.78 13.92
CA ILE A 294 19.91 -7.35 13.54
C ILE A 294 20.94 -7.17 14.65
N ILE A 295 21.09 -5.95 15.17
CA ILE A 295 22.04 -5.63 16.25
C ILE A 295 21.78 -6.47 17.50
N ASP A 296 20.52 -6.57 17.92
CA ASP A 296 20.09 -7.31 19.10
C ASP A 296 20.34 -8.84 18.99
N LYS A 297 20.61 -9.34 17.78
CA LYS A 297 20.99 -10.73 17.53
C LYS A 297 22.49 -10.90 17.32
N VAL A 298 23.09 -10.05 16.50
CA VAL A 298 24.50 -10.16 16.08
C VAL A 298 25.46 -9.81 17.20
N ILE A 299 25.26 -8.67 17.87
CA ILE A 299 26.20 -8.19 18.87
C ILE A 299 26.28 -9.13 20.09
N PRO A 300 25.16 -9.55 20.71
CA PRO A 300 25.22 -10.47 21.84
C PRO A 300 25.86 -11.83 21.48
N CYS A 301 25.56 -12.36 20.29
CA CYS A 301 26.15 -13.60 19.80
C CYS A 301 27.67 -13.47 19.65
N TYR A 302 28.14 -12.39 19.01
CA TYR A 302 29.55 -12.13 18.80
C TYR A 302 30.30 -11.91 20.12
N THR A 303 29.78 -11.07 21.02
CA THR A 303 30.39 -10.79 22.32
C THR A 303 30.50 -12.05 23.19
N ARG A 304 29.47 -12.90 23.17
CA ARG A 304 29.51 -14.18 23.88
C ARG A 304 30.63 -15.09 23.36
N TYR A 305 30.74 -15.24 22.05
CA TYR A 305 31.81 -16.03 21.42
C TYR A 305 33.21 -15.53 21.83
N LEU A 306 33.41 -14.21 21.90
CA LEU A 306 34.68 -13.63 22.36
C LEU A 306 34.98 -13.92 23.83
N ALA A 307 33.96 -13.89 24.69
CA ALA A 307 34.10 -14.14 26.12
C ALA A 307 34.44 -15.61 26.44
N ASP A 308 34.00 -16.57 25.61
CA ASP A 308 34.24 -18.00 25.80
C ASP A 308 35.70 -18.45 25.53
N GLY A 309 36.65 -17.51 25.40
CA GLY A 309 38.09 -17.81 25.38
C GLY A 309 38.70 -18.10 24.01
N TYR A 310 37.95 -17.91 22.93
CA TYR A 310 38.45 -18.05 21.54
C TYR A 310 39.20 -16.81 21.02
N GLY A 311 39.43 -15.80 21.87
CA GLY A 311 39.97 -14.48 21.55
C GLY A 311 41.48 -14.35 21.34
N ASN A 312 42.24 -15.46 21.28
CA ASN A 312 43.70 -15.40 21.02
C ASN A 312 44.04 -15.16 19.53
N THR A 313 43.03 -15.01 18.67
CA THR A 313 43.19 -14.72 17.24
C THR A 313 43.05 -13.21 17.02
N PRO A 314 43.85 -12.55 16.15
CA PRO A 314 43.67 -11.15 15.81
C PRO A 314 42.23 -10.88 15.34
N LEU A 315 41.54 -9.96 16.00
CA LEU A 315 40.16 -9.59 15.67
C LEU A 315 40.15 -8.62 14.49
N LYS A 316 39.34 -8.90 13.48
CA LYS A 316 39.13 -7.95 12.38
C LYS A 316 38.17 -6.83 12.77
N PHE A 317 37.20 -7.13 13.62
CA PHE A 317 36.19 -6.17 14.08
C PHE A 317 36.08 -6.21 15.60
N SER A 318 36.07 -5.04 16.25
CA SER A 318 35.58 -4.97 17.62
C SER A 318 34.05 -5.03 17.66
N PRO A 319 33.42 -5.42 18.79
CA PRO A 319 31.96 -5.36 18.93
C PRO A 319 31.39 -3.97 18.59
N SER A 320 32.07 -2.91 18.99
CA SER A 320 31.70 -1.53 18.67
C SER A 320 31.75 -1.26 17.16
N ASN A 321 32.80 -1.72 16.46
CA ASN A 321 32.90 -1.55 15.01
C ASN A 321 31.77 -2.30 14.27
N LEU A 322 31.43 -3.52 14.69
CA LEU A 322 30.29 -4.24 14.09
C LEU A 322 28.98 -3.47 14.28
N GLN A 323 28.75 -2.94 15.48
CA GLN A 323 27.53 -2.19 15.77
C GLN A 323 27.43 -0.91 14.91
N GLU A 324 28.53 -0.16 14.75
CA GLU A 324 28.58 1.01 13.87
C GLU A 324 28.27 0.64 12.43
N MET A 325 28.89 -0.42 11.90
CA MET A 325 28.62 -0.91 10.55
C MET A 325 27.14 -1.31 10.37
N LEU A 326 26.55 -1.99 11.35
CA LEU A 326 25.14 -2.40 11.28
C LEU A 326 24.16 -1.21 11.26
N GLN A 327 24.54 -0.06 11.83
CA GLN A 327 23.74 1.16 11.76
C GLN A 327 23.70 1.78 10.35
N GLU A 328 24.62 1.41 9.46
CA GLU A 328 24.69 1.94 8.09
C GLU A 328 23.88 1.10 7.08
N LEU A 329 23.32 -0.04 7.51
CA LEU A 329 22.58 -0.94 6.61
C LEU A 329 21.33 -0.27 6.04
N PHE A 330 20.99 -0.54 4.79
CA PHE A 330 19.76 -0.08 4.14
C PHE A 330 19.67 1.42 3.77
N GLU A 331 20.81 2.09 3.58
CA GLU A 331 20.89 3.51 3.13
C GLU A 331 20.99 3.66 1.60
N GLY A 332 20.91 2.57 0.82
CA GLY A 332 21.11 2.56 -0.63
C GLY A 332 20.11 3.36 -1.46
#